data_AF-A0A5C9E7Y7-F1
#
_entry.id   AF-A0A5C9E7Y7-F1
#
_cell.length_a   1.000
_cell.length_b   1.000
_cell.length_c   1.000
_cell.angle_alpha   90.00
_cell.angle_beta   90.00
_cell.angle_gamma   90.00
#
_symmetry.space_group_name_H-M   'P 1'
#
loop_
_entity.id
_entity.type
_entity.pdbx_description
1 polymer ?
#
loop_
_entity_poly.entity_id
_entity_poly.type
_entity_poly.pdbx_seq_one_letter_code
_entity_poly.pdbx_strand_id
1 'polypeptide(L)'
;MLLVRATRDIPRQGIKKNDEYRLYIVDFHHHMGREKGHQNTPSGAYEFYALLWFEMQKLIEDIKDNDGFLFEPVGVVPTPFVSEIFKAKKSWNRLNHGWLVDRTVVFPYTDDYAKNGFPEVPSFHTSNEKIAGWTTRSPNSSRLIGFCRVDPKDASAISRNSAVDELDYAIRTLGLRGLKLHPLAQLFVDEIKDDMTARVLKRAAELRIPVIFDTRNIRTAEKIHSLVSSVREREPKIKDDLRVILAHCGMNPGDPKLYQILRDPALFGETSSLHGKDIPVLFEMAKDRIRNGDKEWSRKILFGTDYSFLSVQAVDLILFLLSHDFPGTLSDAQRILAGNALFLINRPFSTRSQTIAKAQQFTATSSPKVSIEHILAKISLRKDVDVASLDMMIPPSHTWPMPESVRKGAYNGIQFDSIIAALRKRNGSKEMHLWIRENLGFLRVAMLQTHGKQALTSLELASHEIPPSLYDELEATDEEISSFDEVFAHISELFT
;
A
#
# COMPACT_ATOMS: atom_id res chain seq x y z
N MET A 1 11.29 -1.71 -8.32
CA MET A 1 10.70 -2.80 -9.11
C MET A 1 11.74 -3.87 -9.32
N LEU A 2 11.36 -5.11 -9.05
CA LEU A 2 12.20 -6.28 -9.28
C LEU A 2 12.14 -6.66 -10.78
N LEU A 3 13.31 -6.76 -11.42
CA LEU A 3 13.44 -7.25 -12.79
C LEU A 3 13.69 -8.76 -12.74
N VAL A 4 12.83 -9.53 -13.40
CA VAL A 4 12.95 -10.99 -13.48
C VAL A 4 13.00 -11.44 -14.93
N ARG A 5 13.68 -12.55 -15.21
CA ARG A 5 13.87 -13.12 -16.54
C ARG A 5 13.36 -14.55 -16.59
N ALA A 6 12.52 -14.87 -17.58
CA ALA A 6 12.06 -16.23 -17.80
C ALA A 6 13.23 -17.16 -18.17
N THR A 7 13.39 -18.27 -17.46
CA THR A 7 14.49 -19.22 -17.68
C THR A 7 14.21 -20.22 -18.82
N ARG A 8 12.94 -20.35 -19.20
CA ARG A 8 12.44 -21.25 -20.26
C ARG A 8 11.18 -20.72 -20.93
N ASP A 9 10.79 -21.35 -22.03
CA ASP A 9 9.52 -21.08 -22.69
C ASP A 9 8.35 -21.57 -21.82
N ILE A 10 7.30 -20.77 -21.72
CA ILE A 10 6.04 -21.13 -21.05
C ILE A 10 4.89 -20.87 -22.05
N PRO A 11 4.70 -21.75 -23.05
CA PRO A 11 3.81 -21.49 -24.19
C PRO A 11 2.36 -21.17 -23.78
N ARG A 12 1.86 -21.83 -22.73
CA ARG A 12 0.50 -21.60 -22.20
C ARG A 12 0.27 -20.18 -21.69
N GLN A 13 1.33 -19.45 -21.34
CA GLN A 13 1.28 -18.06 -20.88
C GLN A 13 1.80 -17.08 -21.95
N GLY A 14 2.22 -17.57 -23.13
CA GLY A 14 2.81 -16.74 -24.18
C GLY A 14 4.18 -16.15 -23.82
N ILE A 15 4.87 -16.74 -22.84
CA ILE A 15 6.18 -16.29 -22.33
C ILE A 15 7.28 -17.06 -23.03
N LYS A 16 8.29 -16.35 -23.54
CA LYS A 16 9.50 -16.95 -24.12
C LYS A 16 10.66 -16.90 -23.14
N LYS A 17 11.59 -17.85 -23.29
CA LYS A 17 12.88 -17.81 -22.59
C LYS A 17 13.57 -16.47 -22.85
N ASN A 18 14.17 -15.91 -21.80
CA ASN A 18 14.80 -14.60 -21.77
C ASN A 18 13.86 -13.38 -21.92
N ASP A 19 12.54 -13.58 -21.93
CA ASP A 19 11.64 -12.44 -21.71
C ASP A 19 11.85 -11.90 -20.28
N GLU A 20 11.99 -10.58 -20.17
CA GLU A 20 12.14 -9.90 -18.90
C GLU A 20 10.82 -9.25 -18.48
N TYR A 21 10.55 -9.20 -17.18
CA TYR A 21 9.33 -8.65 -16.58
C TYR A 21 9.68 -7.75 -15.40
N ARG A 22 8.89 -6.70 -15.17
CA ARG A 22 9.03 -5.81 -14.02
C ARG A 22 7.96 -6.10 -13.00
N LEU A 23 8.36 -6.63 -11.85
CA LEU A 23 7.45 -6.86 -10.74
C LEU A 23 7.46 -5.67 -9.78
N TYR A 24 6.28 -5.17 -9.46
CA TYR A 24 6.10 -4.15 -8.42
C TYR A 24 5.90 -4.82 -7.07
N ILE A 25 6.56 -4.31 -6.03
CA ILE A 25 6.51 -4.90 -4.69
C ILE A 25 6.05 -3.88 -3.65
N VAL A 26 5.07 -4.27 -2.85
CA VAL A 26 4.54 -3.50 -1.72
C VAL A 26 4.76 -4.32 -0.45
N ASP A 27 5.61 -3.83 0.45
CA ASP A 27 5.75 -4.40 1.79
C ASP A 27 4.56 -3.93 2.66
N PHE A 28 3.63 -4.84 2.99
CA PHE A 28 2.42 -4.49 3.74
C PHE A 28 2.60 -4.51 5.27
N HIS A 29 3.78 -4.89 5.77
CA HIS A 29 4.03 -5.04 7.21
C HIS A 29 5.42 -4.50 7.56
N HIS A 30 5.47 -3.26 8.02
CA HIS A 30 6.71 -2.61 8.39
C HIS A 30 6.52 -1.70 9.61
N HIS A 31 7.39 -1.81 10.59
CA HIS A 31 7.37 -0.99 11.79
C HIS A 31 8.33 0.19 11.65
N MET A 32 7.89 1.38 12.02
CA MET A 32 8.73 2.58 12.12
C MET A 32 8.49 3.30 13.45
N GLY A 33 9.47 4.05 13.92
CA GLY A 33 9.43 4.70 15.23
C GLY A 33 10.61 4.30 16.09
N ARG A 34 10.40 4.27 17.41
CA ARG A 34 11.47 4.00 18.38
C ARG A 34 10.95 3.14 19.53
N GLU A 35 11.54 1.98 19.76
CA GLU A 35 11.17 1.08 20.87
C GLU A 35 12.44 0.58 21.56
N LYS A 36 12.58 0.83 22.88
CA LYS A 36 13.65 0.26 23.73
C LYS A 36 15.07 0.42 23.16
N GLY A 37 15.35 1.59 22.58
CA GLY A 37 16.65 1.90 21.97
C GLY A 37 16.83 1.43 20.53
N HIS A 38 15.90 0.63 20.00
CA HIS A 38 15.79 0.38 18.57
C HIS A 38 15.05 1.55 17.90
N GLN A 39 15.56 2.03 16.76
CA GLN A 39 14.92 3.08 15.98
C GLN A 39 14.92 2.71 14.50
N ASN A 40 13.74 2.75 13.89
CA ASN A 40 13.60 2.64 12.44
C ASN A 40 12.98 3.91 11.86
N THR A 41 13.54 4.37 10.76
CA THR A 41 13.18 5.60 10.06
C THR A 41 13.03 5.30 8.56
N PRO A 42 12.50 6.23 7.74
CA PRO A 42 12.47 6.05 6.29
C PRO A 42 13.82 5.65 5.68
N SER A 43 14.93 6.22 6.16
CA SER A 43 16.26 5.85 5.69
C SER A 43 16.62 4.40 6.04
N GLY A 44 16.28 3.95 7.25
CA GLY A 44 16.54 2.57 7.69
C GLY A 44 15.75 1.56 6.86
N ALA A 45 14.51 1.86 6.51
CA ALA A 45 13.71 1.02 5.61
C ALA A 45 14.33 0.90 4.22
N TYR A 46 14.76 2.01 3.61
CA TYR A 46 15.37 1.97 2.28
C TYR A 46 16.72 1.25 2.28
N GLU A 47 17.52 1.44 3.33
CA GLU A 47 18.77 0.71 3.53
C GLU A 47 18.51 -0.79 3.69
N PHE A 48 17.52 -1.16 4.50
CA PHE A 48 17.08 -2.55 4.65
C PHE A 48 16.73 -3.18 3.31
N TYR A 49 15.95 -2.54 2.44
CA TYR A 49 15.61 -3.11 1.13
C TYR A 49 16.81 -3.21 0.19
N ALA A 50 17.83 -2.37 0.36
CA ALA A 50 19.08 -2.50 -0.39
C ALA A 50 19.87 -3.73 0.09
N LEU A 51 19.98 -3.92 1.41
CA LEU A 51 20.58 -5.11 2.02
C LEU A 51 19.82 -6.39 1.64
N LEU A 52 18.49 -6.34 1.63
CA LEU A 52 17.64 -7.45 1.26
C LEU A 52 17.88 -7.90 -0.19
N TRP A 53 18.11 -6.96 -1.09
CA TRP A 53 18.53 -7.28 -2.47
C TRP A 53 19.89 -7.96 -2.50
N PHE A 54 20.88 -7.50 -1.74
CA PHE A 54 22.19 -8.16 -1.67
C PHE A 54 22.10 -9.59 -1.12
N GLU A 55 21.29 -9.82 -0.07
CA GLU A 55 21.05 -11.18 0.44
C GLU A 55 20.33 -12.06 -0.59
N MET A 56 19.38 -11.50 -1.33
CA MET A 56 18.73 -12.19 -2.44
C MET A 56 19.72 -12.60 -3.53
N GLN A 57 20.68 -11.74 -3.89
CA GLN A 57 21.70 -12.07 -4.88
C GLN A 57 22.56 -13.27 -4.46
N LYS A 58 22.94 -13.36 -3.18
CA LYS A 58 23.69 -14.52 -2.67
C LYS A 58 22.89 -15.82 -2.80
N LEU A 59 21.62 -15.79 -2.39
CA LEU A 59 20.74 -16.98 -2.45
C LEU A 59 20.40 -17.40 -3.89
N ILE A 60 20.37 -16.46 -4.83
CA ILE A 60 20.16 -16.76 -6.25
C ILE A 60 21.30 -17.63 -6.79
N GLU A 61 22.55 -17.39 -6.38
CA GLU A 61 23.70 -18.19 -6.83
C GLU A 61 23.51 -19.67 -6.44
N ASP A 62 23.12 -19.94 -5.19
CA ASP A 62 22.88 -21.30 -4.69
C ASP A 62 21.69 -22.01 -5.40
N ILE A 63 20.61 -21.29 -5.69
CA ILE A 63 19.41 -21.87 -6.33
C ILE A 63 19.63 -22.08 -7.83
N LYS A 64 20.40 -21.21 -8.48
CA LYS A 64 20.69 -21.26 -9.92
C LYS A 64 21.45 -22.54 -10.29
N ASP A 65 22.36 -22.98 -9.44
CA ASP A 65 23.08 -24.24 -9.64
C ASP A 65 22.16 -25.47 -9.64
N ASN A 66 20.93 -25.32 -9.13
CA ASN A 66 19.91 -26.36 -9.06
C ASN A 66 18.75 -26.19 -10.07
N ASP A 67 18.84 -25.25 -11.02
CA ASP A 67 17.77 -24.93 -11.99
C ASP A 67 16.40 -24.67 -11.32
N GLY A 68 16.41 -24.02 -10.14
CA GLY A 68 15.20 -23.88 -9.31
C GLY A 68 14.20 -22.80 -9.76
N PHE A 69 14.56 -21.94 -10.72
CA PHE A 69 13.78 -20.75 -11.07
C PHE A 69 12.95 -20.92 -12.34
N LEU A 70 11.68 -20.51 -12.27
CA LEU A 70 10.89 -20.21 -13.47
C LEU A 70 11.18 -18.80 -13.99
N PHE A 71 11.42 -17.88 -13.05
CA PHE A 71 11.79 -16.50 -13.32
C PHE A 71 13.01 -16.13 -12.46
N GLU A 72 14.18 -15.99 -13.07
CA GLU A 72 15.40 -15.60 -12.37
C GLU A 72 15.36 -14.10 -12.06
N PRO A 73 15.56 -13.67 -10.80
CA PRO A 73 15.75 -12.25 -10.51
C PRO A 73 17.09 -11.77 -11.09
N VAL A 74 17.07 -10.74 -11.92
CA VAL A 74 18.26 -10.24 -12.65
C VAL A 74 18.63 -8.80 -12.31
N GLY A 75 17.77 -8.08 -11.58
CA GLY A 75 18.09 -6.73 -11.16
C GLY A 75 16.95 -6.06 -10.39
N VAL A 76 17.23 -4.84 -9.93
CA VAL A 76 16.23 -3.92 -9.38
C VAL A 76 16.32 -2.60 -10.11
N VAL A 77 15.18 -2.04 -10.50
CA VAL A 77 15.08 -0.75 -11.17
C VAL A 77 14.12 0.15 -10.40
N PRO A 78 14.39 1.46 -10.30
CA PRO A 78 13.49 2.37 -9.61
C PRO A 78 12.18 2.54 -10.38
N THR A 79 11.12 2.92 -9.67
CA THR A 79 9.91 3.47 -10.33
C THR A 79 10.27 4.83 -10.93
N PRO A 80 10.15 5.07 -12.25
CA PRO A 80 10.75 6.22 -12.94
C PRO A 80 10.47 7.57 -12.27
N PHE A 81 9.20 7.98 -12.15
CA PHE A 81 8.82 9.27 -11.56
C PHE A 81 9.10 9.39 -10.06
N VAL A 82 9.03 8.28 -9.31
CA VAL A 82 9.38 8.31 -7.89
C VAL A 82 10.87 8.60 -7.74
N SER A 83 11.73 8.01 -8.57
CA SER A 83 13.16 8.30 -8.55
C SER A 83 13.45 9.76 -8.83
N GLU A 84 12.74 10.38 -9.79
CA GLU A 84 12.93 11.80 -10.12
C GLU A 84 12.55 12.73 -8.96
N ILE A 85 11.49 12.41 -8.18
CA ILE A 85 11.20 13.13 -6.93
C ILE A 85 12.38 13.06 -5.96
N PHE A 86 12.98 11.88 -5.78
CA PHE A 86 14.13 11.73 -4.89
C PHE A 86 15.39 12.43 -5.43
N LYS A 87 15.59 12.49 -6.76
CA LYS A 87 16.71 13.22 -7.38
C LYS A 87 16.56 14.74 -7.27
N ALA A 88 15.33 15.25 -7.12
CA ALA A 88 15.04 16.67 -7.13
C ALA A 88 15.80 17.49 -6.06
N LYS A 89 16.17 16.88 -4.92
CA LYS A 89 17.02 17.52 -3.89
C LYS A 89 18.18 16.62 -3.49
N LYS A 90 19.38 17.18 -3.29
CA LYS A 90 20.57 16.44 -2.84
C LYS A 90 20.33 15.63 -1.56
N SER A 91 19.60 16.20 -0.60
CA SER A 91 19.26 15.55 0.68
C SER A 91 18.26 14.40 0.53
N TRP A 92 17.50 14.36 -0.57
CA TRP A 92 16.58 13.28 -0.91
C TRP A 92 17.26 12.23 -1.77
N ASN A 93 18.19 12.63 -2.64
CA ASN A 93 18.86 11.69 -3.54
C ASN A 93 19.68 10.63 -2.79
N ARG A 94 20.20 10.95 -1.60
CA ARG A 94 20.84 9.96 -0.72
C ARG A 94 19.90 8.83 -0.28
N LEU A 95 18.59 9.05 -0.31
CA LEU A 95 17.54 8.09 0.02
C LEU A 95 17.00 7.37 -1.24
N ASN A 96 17.57 7.64 -2.43
CA ASN A 96 17.14 7.08 -3.73
C ASN A 96 17.72 5.67 -3.97
N HIS A 97 17.50 4.76 -3.02
CA HIS A 97 17.99 3.38 -3.06
C HIS A 97 16.97 2.41 -2.45
N GLY A 98 17.31 1.13 -2.39
CA GLY A 98 16.41 0.10 -1.83
C GLY A 98 15.19 -0.15 -2.71
N TRP A 99 15.38 -0.21 -4.02
CA TRP A 99 14.31 -0.34 -5.02
C TRP A 99 13.82 -1.78 -5.24
N LEU A 100 14.22 -2.72 -4.38
CA LEU A 100 13.58 -4.04 -4.32
C LEU A 100 12.10 -3.90 -3.94
N VAL A 101 11.78 -3.03 -2.98
CA VAL A 101 10.42 -2.70 -2.57
C VAL A 101 10.06 -1.30 -3.05
N ASP A 102 8.97 -1.18 -3.79
CA ASP A 102 8.52 0.08 -4.39
C ASP A 102 7.70 0.92 -3.42
N ARG A 103 6.89 0.25 -2.59
CA ARG A 103 6.00 0.87 -1.59
C ARG A 103 6.08 0.13 -0.26
N THR A 104 5.88 0.85 0.83
CA THR A 104 5.87 0.28 2.17
C THR A 104 4.70 0.81 2.98
N VAL A 105 3.88 -0.08 3.51
CA VAL A 105 2.93 0.22 4.57
C VAL A 105 3.67 0.21 5.90
N VAL A 106 3.65 1.34 6.59
CA VAL A 106 4.39 1.55 7.83
C VAL A 106 3.43 1.87 8.97
N PHE A 107 3.68 1.32 10.15
CA PHE A 107 2.93 1.65 11.37
C PHE A 107 3.87 1.76 12.58
N PRO A 108 3.42 2.39 13.68
CA PRO A 108 4.23 2.50 14.88
C PRO A 108 4.61 1.15 15.51
N TYR A 109 5.77 1.10 16.16
CA TYR A 109 6.05 0.07 17.17
C TYR A 109 5.08 0.17 18.35
N THR A 110 5.17 -0.76 19.30
CA THR A 110 4.68 -0.50 20.67
C THR A 110 5.73 0.38 21.33
N ASP A 111 5.88 1.59 20.80
CA ASP A 111 7.06 2.43 20.93
C ASP A 111 7.19 3.08 22.31
N ASP A 112 8.35 3.71 22.53
CA ASP A 112 8.63 4.59 23.67
C ASP A 112 7.61 5.76 23.79
N TYR A 113 6.82 6.00 22.74
CA TYR A 113 5.78 7.03 22.68
C TYR A 113 4.39 6.49 23.01
N ALA A 114 4.20 5.17 22.97
CA ALA A 114 3.01 4.49 23.44
C ALA A 114 3.00 4.56 24.97
N LYS A 115 2.36 5.59 25.53
CA LYS A 115 2.43 5.85 26.97
C LYS A 115 1.29 5.17 27.73
N ASN A 116 1.65 4.28 28.64
CA ASN A 116 0.81 3.97 29.79
C ASN A 116 0.92 5.13 30.81
N GLY A 117 -0.19 5.80 31.16
CA GLY A 117 -0.25 6.67 32.36
C GLY A 117 -0.45 8.17 32.15
N PHE A 118 -0.81 8.64 30.95
CA PHE A 118 -1.39 9.98 30.76
C PHE A 118 -2.89 9.83 30.53
N PRO A 119 -3.73 9.99 31.57
CA PRO A 119 -5.14 9.58 31.53
C PRO A 119 -6.02 10.37 30.55
N GLU A 120 -5.47 11.39 29.88
CA GLU A 120 -6.23 12.27 28.98
C GLU A 120 -5.84 12.14 27.50
N VAL A 121 -4.78 11.39 27.15
CA VAL A 121 -4.27 11.29 25.77
C VAL A 121 -4.24 9.83 25.32
N PRO A 122 -4.85 9.47 24.17
CA PRO A 122 -4.82 8.12 23.62
C PRO A 122 -3.39 7.57 23.48
N SER A 123 -3.21 6.28 23.76
CA SER A 123 -1.89 5.66 23.94
C SER A 123 -0.96 5.90 22.74
N PHE A 124 -1.47 5.82 21.51
CA PHE A 124 -0.67 5.91 20.27
C PHE A 124 -0.67 7.30 19.59
N HIS A 125 -1.22 8.33 20.24
CA HIS A 125 -1.42 9.65 19.62
C HIS A 125 -0.12 10.23 19.03
N THR A 126 0.92 10.37 19.85
CA THR A 126 2.22 10.89 19.39
C THR A 126 2.89 9.99 18.35
N SER A 127 2.70 8.69 18.45
CA SER A 127 3.25 7.72 17.50
C SER A 127 2.61 7.88 16.12
N ASN A 128 1.28 8.05 16.09
CA ASN A 128 0.52 8.32 14.87
C ASN A 128 0.95 9.64 14.21
N GLU A 129 1.15 10.71 14.99
CA GLU A 129 1.65 12.00 14.47
C GLU A 129 3.03 11.88 13.82
N LYS A 130 3.92 11.05 14.40
CA LYS A 130 5.26 10.80 13.83
C LYS A 130 5.20 10.03 12.52
N ILE A 131 4.39 8.97 12.47
CA ILE A 131 4.17 8.22 11.23
C ILE A 131 3.60 9.13 10.14
N ALA A 132 2.60 9.96 10.47
CA ALA A 132 2.05 10.94 9.52
C ALA A 132 3.11 11.93 9.06
N GLY A 133 3.99 12.38 9.96
CA GLY A 133 5.10 13.26 9.64
C GLY A 133 6.09 12.70 8.61
N TRP A 134 6.21 11.37 8.47
CA TRP A 134 7.02 10.76 7.42
C TRP A 134 6.22 10.42 6.17
N THR A 135 4.98 9.95 6.34
CA THR A 135 4.20 9.33 5.26
C THR A 135 3.36 10.31 4.47
N THR A 136 3.21 11.56 4.95
CA THR A 136 2.39 12.59 4.32
C THR A 136 3.20 13.77 3.78
N ARG A 137 4.51 13.58 3.57
CA ARG A 137 5.42 14.62 3.06
C ARG A 137 6.48 14.06 2.12
N SER A 138 6.84 14.86 1.11
CA SER A 138 7.92 14.54 0.19
C SER A 138 9.28 14.43 0.90
N PRO A 139 10.17 13.52 0.45
CA PRO A 139 9.98 12.61 -0.68
C PRO A 139 9.26 11.31 -0.27
N ASN A 140 9.18 11.04 1.04
CA ASN A 140 8.81 9.75 1.59
C ASN A 140 7.36 9.36 1.32
N SER A 141 6.43 10.31 1.24
CA SER A 141 5.02 10.05 0.86
C SER A 141 4.82 9.38 -0.51
N SER A 142 5.84 9.43 -1.38
CA SER A 142 5.80 8.74 -2.68
C SER A 142 6.12 7.23 -2.57
N ARG A 143 6.68 6.79 -1.43
CA ARG A 143 7.04 5.39 -1.17
C ARG A 143 6.36 4.81 0.08
N LEU A 144 6.05 5.63 1.08
CA LEU A 144 5.53 5.17 2.36
C LEU A 144 4.03 5.46 2.48
N ILE A 145 3.33 4.52 3.11
CA ILE A 145 1.89 4.59 3.41
C ILE A 145 1.71 4.39 4.90
N GLY A 146 1.27 5.42 5.61
CA GLY A 146 1.13 5.35 7.07
C GLY A 146 -0.16 4.69 7.50
N PHE A 147 -0.07 3.69 8.37
CA PHE A 147 -1.19 3.15 9.14
C PHE A 147 -1.08 3.62 10.58
N CYS A 148 -2.22 3.88 11.18
CA CYS A 148 -2.32 4.27 12.59
C CYS A 148 -2.35 3.04 13.50
N ARG A 149 -2.15 3.28 14.79
CA ARG A 149 -2.49 2.35 15.86
C ARG A 149 -3.43 3.02 16.84
N VAL A 150 -4.30 2.22 17.46
CA VAL A 150 -5.12 2.64 18.59
C VAL A 150 -5.09 1.55 19.65
N ASP A 151 -5.36 1.89 20.91
CA ASP A 151 -5.53 0.91 21.97
C ASP A 151 -6.99 0.78 22.38
N PRO A 152 -7.65 -0.37 22.12
CA PRO A 152 -9.02 -0.60 22.61
C PRO A 152 -9.16 -0.42 24.14
N LYS A 153 -8.09 -0.60 24.91
CA LYS A 153 -8.09 -0.40 26.37
C LYS A 153 -8.09 1.06 26.81
N ASP A 154 -7.79 2.00 25.91
CA ASP A 154 -7.95 3.43 26.20
C ASP A 154 -9.40 3.76 26.58
N ALA A 155 -10.36 2.90 26.20
CA ALA A 155 -11.77 3.07 26.50
C ALA A 155 -12.12 2.98 27.99
N SER A 156 -11.35 2.20 28.75
CA SER A 156 -11.50 2.09 30.21
C SER A 156 -10.62 3.09 30.96
N ALA A 157 -9.52 3.54 30.36
CA ALA A 157 -8.55 4.44 30.98
C ALA A 157 -8.84 5.93 30.78
N ILE A 158 -9.45 6.33 29.66
CA ILE A 158 -9.58 7.73 29.24
C ILE A 158 -11.05 8.12 29.11
N SER A 159 -11.72 7.59 28.08
CA SER A 159 -13.13 7.87 27.80
C SER A 159 -13.71 6.71 27.02
N ARG A 160 -15.03 6.50 27.11
CA ARG A 160 -15.72 5.40 26.41
C ARG A 160 -15.48 5.35 24.91
N ASN A 161 -15.01 6.42 24.26
CA ASN A 161 -14.81 6.48 22.81
C ASN A 161 -13.36 6.77 22.40
N SER A 162 -12.42 6.89 23.33
CA SER A 162 -11.04 7.34 23.07
C SER A 162 -10.35 6.61 21.92
N ALA A 163 -10.46 5.28 21.84
CA ALA A 163 -9.87 4.50 20.74
C ALA A 163 -10.51 4.79 19.37
N VAL A 164 -11.82 5.03 19.34
CA VAL A 164 -12.58 5.39 18.13
C VAL A 164 -12.27 6.83 17.71
N ASP A 165 -12.17 7.74 18.67
CA ASP A 165 -11.86 9.15 18.44
C ASP A 165 -10.41 9.32 17.93
N GLU A 166 -9.45 8.56 18.49
CA GLU A 166 -8.07 8.52 18.00
C GLU A 166 -7.98 7.95 16.58
N LEU A 167 -8.75 6.89 16.27
CA LEU A 167 -8.84 6.37 14.92
C LEU A 167 -9.37 7.46 13.96
N ASP A 168 -10.43 8.17 14.34
CA ASP A 168 -10.96 9.26 13.54
C ASP A 168 -9.96 10.40 13.35
N TYR A 169 -9.24 10.78 14.40
CA TYR A 169 -8.18 11.79 14.33
C TYR A 169 -7.07 11.35 13.35
N ALA A 170 -6.56 10.14 13.53
CA ALA A 170 -5.47 9.61 12.72
C ALA A 170 -5.81 9.52 11.22
N ILE A 171 -7.03 9.10 10.89
CA ILE A 171 -7.44 8.98 9.49
C ILE A 171 -7.83 10.34 8.91
N ARG A 172 -8.70 11.07 9.60
CA ARG A 172 -9.33 12.27 9.03
C ARG A 172 -8.52 13.55 9.23
N THR A 173 -7.59 13.59 10.17
CA THR A 173 -6.75 14.77 10.44
C THR A 173 -5.34 14.54 9.95
N LEU A 174 -4.73 13.40 10.34
CA LEU A 174 -3.35 13.11 9.96
C LEU A 174 -3.23 12.57 8.51
N GLY A 175 -4.27 11.89 8.01
CA GLY A 175 -4.29 11.29 6.68
C GLY A 175 -3.67 9.88 6.63
N LEU A 176 -3.61 9.19 7.76
CA LEU A 176 -3.21 7.78 7.80
C LEU A 176 -4.29 6.93 7.08
N ARG A 177 -3.89 5.81 6.48
CA ARG A 177 -4.71 5.08 5.49
C ARG A 177 -5.09 3.65 5.90
N GLY A 178 -4.85 3.29 7.15
CA GLY A 178 -5.14 1.96 7.69
C GLY A 178 -4.91 1.92 9.18
N LEU A 179 -5.24 0.77 9.77
CA LEU A 179 -5.12 0.53 11.21
C LEU A 179 -4.35 -0.76 11.48
N LYS A 180 -3.39 -0.70 12.40
CA LYS A 180 -2.75 -1.88 13.01
C LYS A 180 -3.28 -2.07 14.42
N LEU A 181 -3.65 -3.30 14.73
CA LEU A 181 -3.96 -3.76 16.07
C LEU A 181 -3.00 -4.88 16.44
N HIS A 182 -2.51 -4.90 17.67
CA HIS A 182 -1.55 -5.88 18.15
C HIS A 182 -2.02 -6.47 19.49
N PRO A 183 -2.97 -7.42 19.49
CA PRO A 183 -3.56 -7.98 20.71
C PRO A 183 -2.56 -8.42 21.76
N LEU A 184 -1.44 -9.06 21.36
CA LEU A 184 -0.44 -9.55 22.31
C LEU A 184 0.34 -8.41 23.00
N ALA A 185 1.03 -7.55 22.24
CA ALA A 185 1.78 -6.42 22.78
C ALA A 185 0.91 -5.37 23.49
N GLN A 186 -0.36 -5.22 23.10
CA GLN A 186 -1.33 -4.35 23.77
C GLN A 186 -2.12 -5.08 24.88
N LEU A 187 -1.78 -6.34 25.14
CA LEU A 187 -2.31 -7.17 26.22
C LEU A 187 -3.83 -7.37 26.19
N PHE A 188 -4.51 -7.30 25.04
CA PHE A 188 -5.96 -7.49 24.91
C PHE A 188 -6.36 -8.81 24.22
N VAL A 189 -5.51 -9.84 24.22
CA VAL A 189 -5.75 -11.12 23.51
C VAL A 189 -7.06 -11.80 23.95
N ASP A 190 -7.46 -11.65 25.20
CA ASP A 190 -8.69 -12.25 25.73
C ASP A 190 -9.92 -11.38 25.50
N GLU A 191 -9.70 -10.07 25.40
CA GLU A 191 -10.67 -9.01 25.14
C GLU A 191 -10.81 -8.68 23.65
N ILE A 192 -10.20 -9.45 22.73
CA ILE A 192 -10.33 -9.24 21.27
C ILE A 192 -11.79 -9.10 20.87
N LYS A 193 -12.69 -9.88 21.48
CA LYS A 193 -14.12 -9.92 21.12
C LYS A 193 -14.98 -8.86 21.84
N ASP A 194 -14.36 -7.99 22.63
CA ASP A 194 -15.09 -7.02 23.44
C ASP A 194 -15.70 -5.90 22.58
N ASP A 195 -16.68 -5.20 23.17
CA ASP A 195 -17.46 -4.15 22.50
C ASP A 195 -16.57 -3.07 21.89
N MET A 196 -15.52 -2.62 22.58
CA MET A 196 -14.65 -1.58 22.05
C MET A 196 -13.92 -2.01 20.78
N THR A 197 -13.36 -3.22 20.74
CA THR A 197 -12.69 -3.74 19.54
C THR A 197 -13.67 -3.85 18.38
N ALA A 198 -14.91 -4.28 18.65
CA ALA A 198 -15.99 -4.30 17.65
C ALA A 198 -16.33 -2.90 17.13
N ARG A 199 -16.37 -1.89 18.00
CA ARG A 199 -16.62 -0.49 17.63
C ARG A 199 -15.49 0.12 16.82
N VAL A 200 -14.23 -0.19 17.14
CA VAL A 200 -13.06 0.20 16.34
C VAL A 200 -13.14 -0.42 14.94
N LEU A 201 -13.48 -1.72 14.82
CA LEU A 201 -13.66 -2.37 13.52
C LEU A 201 -14.81 -1.81 12.71
N LYS A 202 -15.96 -1.59 13.34
CA LYS A 202 -17.09 -0.89 12.71
C LYS A 202 -16.63 0.46 12.16
N ARG A 203 -15.91 1.24 12.96
CA ARG A 203 -15.43 2.56 12.54
C ARG A 203 -14.44 2.47 11.37
N ALA A 204 -13.52 1.51 11.40
CA ALA A 204 -12.59 1.29 10.30
C ALA A 204 -13.31 0.95 8.98
N ALA A 205 -14.40 0.15 9.04
CA ALA A 205 -15.22 -0.14 7.88
C ALA A 205 -16.01 1.10 7.38
N GLU A 206 -16.58 1.91 8.28
CA GLU A 206 -17.22 3.20 7.91
C GLU A 206 -16.23 4.17 7.24
N LEU A 207 -14.96 4.12 7.67
CA LEU A 207 -13.86 4.88 7.07
C LEU A 207 -13.29 4.21 5.82
N ARG A 208 -13.72 2.98 5.49
CA ARG A 208 -13.23 2.14 4.38
C ARG A 208 -11.71 2.04 4.37
N ILE A 209 -11.13 1.68 5.51
CA ILE A 209 -9.69 1.45 5.66
C ILE A 209 -9.42 -0.02 6.01
N PRO A 210 -8.29 -0.59 5.57
CA PRO A 210 -7.86 -1.92 5.99
C PRO A 210 -7.41 -1.93 7.46
N VAL A 211 -7.69 -3.05 8.14
CA VAL A 211 -7.23 -3.31 9.50
C VAL A 211 -6.35 -4.55 9.53
N ILE A 212 -5.09 -4.42 9.95
CA ILE A 212 -4.18 -5.55 10.14
C ILE A 212 -4.09 -5.90 11.64
N PHE A 213 -4.32 -7.16 11.97
CA PHE A 213 -4.10 -7.71 13.30
C PHE A 213 -2.80 -8.48 13.37
N ASP A 214 -2.02 -8.21 14.42
CA ASP A 214 -0.98 -9.14 14.85
C ASP A 214 -1.58 -10.49 15.24
N THR A 215 -1.23 -11.54 14.51
CA THR A 215 -1.87 -12.84 14.67
C THR A 215 -0.81 -13.90 14.92
N ARG A 216 -0.57 -14.20 16.20
CA ARG A 216 0.54 -15.06 16.66
C ARG A 216 0.25 -16.56 16.62
N ASN A 217 -0.99 -16.96 16.41
CA ASN A 217 -1.41 -18.37 16.30
C ASN A 217 -2.83 -18.46 15.72
N ILE A 218 -3.23 -19.69 15.37
CA ILE A 218 -4.56 -19.97 14.83
C ILE A 218 -5.72 -19.61 15.77
N ARG A 219 -5.56 -19.73 17.10
CA ARG A 219 -6.64 -19.40 18.05
C ARG A 219 -6.95 -17.90 18.04
N THR A 220 -5.91 -17.06 17.90
CA THR A 220 -6.06 -15.62 17.70
C THR A 220 -6.80 -15.34 16.38
N ALA A 221 -6.46 -16.04 15.30
CA ALA A 221 -7.17 -15.92 14.02
C ALA A 221 -8.66 -16.30 14.15
N GLU A 222 -9.00 -17.37 14.87
CA GLU A 222 -10.38 -17.76 15.15
C GLU A 222 -11.16 -16.70 15.95
N LYS A 223 -10.54 -16.11 16.98
CA LYS A 223 -11.12 -15.00 17.76
C LYS A 223 -11.40 -13.79 16.87
N ILE A 224 -10.46 -13.42 15.99
CA ILE A 224 -10.61 -12.31 15.04
C ILE A 224 -11.73 -12.62 14.03
N HIS A 225 -11.77 -13.83 13.46
CA HIS A 225 -12.80 -14.24 12.52
C HIS A 225 -14.20 -14.17 13.15
N SER A 226 -14.35 -14.64 14.40
CA SER A 226 -15.60 -14.53 15.16
C SER A 226 -16.02 -13.08 15.39
N LEU A 227 -15.07 -12.20 15.74
CA LEU A 227 -15.32 -10.76 15.87
C LEU A 227 -15.78 -10.14 14.54
N VAL A 228 -15.08 -10.41 13.45
CA VAL A 228 -15.40 -9.90 12.10
C VAL A 228 -16.80 -10.33 11.68
N SER A 229 -17.11 -11.62 11.83
CA SER A 229 -18.43 -12.17 11.51
C SER A 229 -19.53 -11.45 12.30
N SER A 230 -19.33 -11.33 13.61
CA SER A 230 -20.27 -10.64 14.49
C SER A 230 -20.46 -9.16 14.13
N VAL A 231 -19.41 -8.42 13.77
CA VAL A 231 -19.53 -7.01 13.35
C VAL A 231 -20.34 -6.91 12.05
N ARG A 232 -20.06 -7.78 11.07
CA ARG A 232 -20.75 -7.79 9.76
C ARG A 232 -22.22 -8.17 9.87
N GLU A 233 -22.56 -9.09 10.77
CA GLU A 233 -23.95 -9.47 11.07
C GLU A 233 -24.73 -8.32 11.71
N ARG A 234 -24.12 -7.61 12.68
CA ARG A 234 -24.76 -6.47 13.35
C ARG A 234 -24.84 -5.22 12.48
N GLU A 235 -23.94 -5.07 11.51
CA GLU A 235 -23.81 -3.86 10.69
C GLU A 235 -23.84 -4.15 9.18
N PRO A 236 -25.00 -4.58 8.62
CA PRO A 236 -25.08 -5.01 7.21
C PRO A 236 -24.69 -3.93 6.19
N LYS A 237 -24.78 -2.64 6.55
CA LYS A 237 -24.48 -1.50 5.65
C LYS A 237 -22.99 -1.34 5.35
N ILE A 238 -22.12 -1.83 6.23
CA ILE A 238 -20.65 -1.70 6.11
C ILE A 238 -19.96 -3.06 5.92
N LYS A 239 -20.75 -4.14 5.83
CA LYS A 239 -20.22 -5.52 5.79
C LYS A 239 -19.26 -5.77 4.62
N ASP A 240 -19.48 -5.06 3.51
CA ASP A 240 -18.71 -5.18 2.27
C ASP A 240 -17.56 -4.16 2.22
N ASP A 241 -17.48 -3.25 3.19
CA ASP A 241 -16.39 -2.27 3.36
C ASP A 241 -15.34 -2.75 4.36
N LEU A 242 -15.68 -3.70 5.26
CA LEU A 242 -14.75 -4.24 6.23
C LEU A 242 -13.67 -5.11 5.55
N ARG A 243 -12.40 -4.80 5.83
CA ARG A 243 -11.22 -5.53 5.35
C ARG A 243 -10.27 -5.78 6.51
N VAL A 244 -10.03 -7.04 6.83
CA VAL A 244 -9.20 -7.46 7.95
C VAL A 244 -8.08 -8.39 7.46
N ILE A 245 -6.85 -8.07 7.85
CA ILE A 245 -5.64 -8.79 7.49
C ILE A 245 -5.10 -9.52 8.73
N LEU A 246 -4.85 -10.81 8.60
CA LEU A 246 -4.21 -11.65 9.60
C LEU A 246 -2.70 -11.65 9.31
N ALA A 247 -1.94 -10.89 10.11
CA ALA A 247 -0.48 -10.89 9.99
C ALA A 247 0.09 -12.29 10.18
N HIS A 248 1.21 -12.56 9.52
CA HIS A 248 1.94 -13.82 9.58
C HIS A 248 1.14 -15.08 9.17
N CYS A 249 0.00 -14.90 8.50
CA CYS A 249 -0.97 -15.97 8.26
C CYS A 249 -1.30 -16.76 9.54
N GLY A 250 -1.35 -16.08 10.68
CA GLY A 250 -1.58 -16.71 11.98
C GLY A 250 -0.46 -17.65 12.47
N MET A 251 0.75 -17.55 11.91
CA MET A 251 1.94 -18.37 12.20
C MET A 251 1.73 -19.89 12.08
N ASN A 252 0.67 -20.33 11.39
CA ASN A 252 0.28 -21.74 11.28
C ASN A 252 -0.15 -22.08 9.84
N PRO A 253 0.75 -21.98 8.83
CA PRO A 253 0.41 -22.25 7.44
C PRO A 253 -0.06 -23.69 7.22
N GLY A 254 0.34 -24.65 8.06
CA GLY A 254 -0.14 -26.04 7.97
C GLY A 254 -1.56 -26.29 8.49
N ASP A 255 -2.20 -25.32 9.14
CA ASP A 255 -3.50 -25.55 9.79
C ASP A 255 -4.67 -25.33 8.80
N PRO A 256 -5.52 -26.36 8.54
CA PRO A 256 -6.67 -26.23 7.66
C PRO A 256 -7.65 -25.11 8.03
N LYS A 257 -7.73 -24.74 9.32
CA LYS A 257 -8.63 -23.68 9.80
C LYS A 257 -8.25 -22.32 9.25
N LEU A 258 -6.96 -22.05 9.01
CA LEU A 258 -6.51 -20.79 8.41
C LEU A 258 -7.23 -20.57 7.07
N TYR A 259 -7.26 -21.57 6.22
CA TYR A 259 -7.88 -21.49 4.89
C TYR A 259 -9.40 -21.44 4.95
N GLN A 260 -10.03 -22.01 5.98
CA GLN A 260 -11.45 -21.83 6.22
C GLN A 260 -11.75 -20.36 6.56
N ILE A 261 -10.91 -19.74 7.38
CA ILE A 261 -11.03 -18.32 7.74
C ILE A 261 -10.79 -17.42 6.52
N LEU A 262 -9.74 -17.69 5.74
CA LEU A 262 -9.39 -16.89 4.55
C LEU A 262 -10.41 -16.96 3.40
N ARG A 263 -11.36 -17.92 3.44
CA ARG A 263 -12.51 -17.92 2.52
C ARG A 263 -13.50 -16.79 2.81
N ASP A 264 -13.54 -16.23 4.02
CA ASP A 264 -14.38 -15.07 4.29
C ASP A 264 -13.95 -13.90 3.39
N PRO A 265 -14.84 -13.27 2.60
CA PRO A 265 -14.50 -12.14 1.74
C PRO A 265 -13.83 -10.97 2.48
N ALA A 266 -14.10 -10.78 3.77
CA ALA A 266 -13.51 -9.71 4.58
C ALA A 266 -12.10 -10.03 5.09
N LEU A 267 -11.65 -11.29 5.06
CA LEU A 267 -10.37 -11.72 5.64
C LEU A 267 -9.31 -12.03 4.59
N PHE A 268 -8.07 -11.66 4.93
CA PHE A 268 -6.86 -11.82 4.14
C PHE A 268 -5.71 -12.26 5.06
N GLY A 269 -4.69 -12.92 4.51
CA GLY A 269 -3.46 -13.30 5.20
C GLY A 269 -2.28 -12.48 4.70
N GLU A 270 -1.32 -12.20 5.57
CA GLU A 270 -0.07 -11.50 5.25
C GLU A 270 1.12 -12.36 5.66
N THR A 271 2.17 -12.43 4.83
CA THR A 271 3.17 -13.52 4.86
C THR A 271 4.39 -13.29 5.74
N SER A 272 4.54 -12.13 6.37
CA SER A 272 5.71 -11.84 7.20
C SER A 272 5.94 -12.92 8.26
N SER A 273 7.19 -13.13 8.66
CA SER A 273 7.66 -14.21 9.55
C SER A 273 7.67 -15.64 8.99
N LEU A 274 6.97 -15.91 7.88
CA LEU A 274 7.02 -17.23 7.24
C LEU A 274 8.40 -17.44 6.59
N HIS A 275 8.95 -18.64 6.73
CA HIS A 275 10.29 -18.97 6.25
C HIS A 275 10.44 -20.46 5.96
N GLY A 276 11.41 -20.82 5.12
CA GLY A 276 11.69 -22.23 4.79
C GLY A 276 10.43 -23.01 4.36
N LYS A 277 10.16 -24.14 5.03
CA LYS A 277 9.08 -25.08 4.67
C LYS A 277 7.67 -24.53 4.88
N ASP A 278 7.52 -23.47 5.67
CA ASP A 278 6.22 -22.83 5.90
C ASP A 278 5.66 -22.19 4.62
N ILE A 279 6.54 -21.72 3.75
CA ILE A 279 6.19 -20.99 2.53
C ILE A 279 5.52 -21.90 1.49
N PRO A 280 6.12 -23.04 1.06
CA PRO A 280 5.44 -23.97 0.15
C PRO A 280 4.09 -24.47 0.71
N VAL A 281 4.07 -24.83 2.00
CA VAL A 281 2.86 -25.32 2.68
C VAL A 281 1.73 -24.29 2.60
N LEU A 282 2.03 -23.01 2.84
CA LEU A 282 1.04 -21.94 2.73
C LEU A 282 0.37 -21.94 1.35
N PHE A 283 1.17 -21.92 0.29
CA PHE A 283 0.68 -21.70 -1.06
C PHE A 283 -0.01 -22.94 -1.66
N GLU A 284 0.50 -24.13 -1.37
CA GLU A 284 -0.15 -25.40 -1.74
C GLU A 284 -1.53 -25.51 -1.08
N MET A 285 -1.59 -25.33 0.24
CA MET A 285 -2.85 -25.41 0.96
C MET A 285 -3.81 -24.28 0.58
N ALA A 286 -3.33 -23.06 0.32
CA ALA A 286 -4.17 -21.96 -0.16
C ALA A 286 -4.83 -22.31 -1.49
N LYS A 287 -4.05 -22.77 -2.47
CA LYS A 287 -4.55 -23.18 -3.78
C LYS A 287 -5.55 -24.33 -3.68
N ASP A 288 -5.29 -25.31 -2.82
CA ASP A 288 -6.16 -26.47 -2.66
C ASP A 288 -7.44 -26.15 -1.90
N ARG A 289 -7.37 -25.29 -0.88
CA ARG A 289 -8.46 -25.08 0.07
C ARG A 289 -9.23 -23.80 -0.15
N ILE A 290 -8.70 -22.78 -0.83
CA ILE A 290 -9.45 -21.56 -1.15
C ILE A 290 -9.90 -21.67 -2.61
N ARG A 291 -11.08 -22.26 -2.83
CA ARG A 291 -11.65 -22.50 -4.17
C ARG A 291 -12.99 -21.79 -4.33
N ASN A 292 -13.03 -20.71 -5.11
CA ASN A 292 -14.14 -20.42 -6.02
C ASN A 292 -13.57 -19.84 -7.33
N GLY A 293 -13.66 -20.58 -8.44
CA GLY A 293 -13.05 -20.17 -9.72
C GLY A 293 -11.50 -20.22 -9.75
N ASP A 294 -10.92 -19.81 -10.89
CA ASP A 294 -9.54 -20.15 -11.27
C ASP A 294 -8.43 -19.37 -10.53
N LYS A 295 -8.73 -18.26 -9.83
CA LYS A 295 -7.70 -17.32 -9.29
C LYS A 295 -8.03 -16.68 -7.94
N GLU A 296 -8.88 -17.29 -7.11
CA GLU A 296 -9.30 -16.66 -5.85
C GLU A 296 -8.26 -16.73 -4.72
N TRP A 297 -7.52 -17.82 -4.60
CA TRP A 297 -6.62 -18.04 -3.47
C TRP A 297 -5.52 -16.96 -3.38
N SER A 298 -4.94 -16.56 -4.52
CA SER A 298 -3.85 -15.58 -4.55
C SER A 298 -4.35 -14.17 -4.24
N ARG A 299 -5.66 -13.89 -4.32
CA ARG A 299 -6.27 -12.61 -3.90
C ARG A 299 -6.36 -12.46 -2.37
N LYS A 300 -6.11 -13.54 -1.63
CA LYS A 300 -6.24 -13.59 -0.18
C LYS A 300 -4.93 -13.42 0.57
N ILE A 301 -3.81 -13.30 -0.13
CA ILE A 301 -2.47 -13.35 0.47
C ILE A 301 -1.68 -12.10 0.09
N LEU A 302 -1.10 -11.42 1.08
CA LEU A 302 -0.28 -10.23 0.90
C LEU A 302 1.17 -10.50 1.29
N PHE A 303 2.09 -9.87 0.56
CA PHE A 303 3.48 -9.79 0.97
C PHE A 303 3.69 -8.77 2.11
N GLY A 304 4.57 -9.11 3.04
CA GLY A 304 5.10 -8.18 4.05
C GLY A 304 6.32 -8.75 4.77
N THR A 305 7.08 -7.88 5.43
CA THR A 305 8.40 -8.23 5.98
C THR A 305 8.43 -8.37 7.51
N ASP A 306 7.57 -7.63 8.23
CA ASP A 306 7.65 -7.41 9.68
C ASP A 306 9.02 -6.84 10.12
N TYR A 307 9.64 -6.02 9.25
CA TYR A 307 10.86 -5.30 9.60
C TYR A 307 10.54 -4.26 10.69
N SER A 308 11.36 -4.10 11.72
CA SER A 308 12.76 -4.54 11.85
C SER A 308 13.01 -5.82 12.64
N PHE A 309 11.95 -6.54 13.02
CA PHE A 309 12.11 -7.76 13.79
C PHE A 309 12.66 -8.91 12.94
N LEU A 310 12.26 -8.95 11.67
CA LEU A 310 12.61 -10.01 10.72
C LEU A 310 13.09 -9.36 9.42
N SER A 311 14.08 -9.97 8.77
CA SER A 311 14.77 -9.35 7.64
C SER A 311 14.88 -10.27 6.43
N VAL A 312 15.58 -11.40 6.55
CA VAL A 312 15.94 -12.24 5.38
C VAL A 312 14.79 -13.10 4.86
N GLN A 313 13.81 -13.43 5.70
CA GLN A 313 12.70 -14.35 5.38
C GLN A 313 11.84 -13.86 4.21
N ALA A 314 11.76 -12.54 4.02
CA ALA A 314 11.09 -11.93 2.88
C ALA A 314 11.71 -12.37 1.53
N VAL A 315 13.01 -12.64 1.50
CA VAL A 315 13.71 -13.16 0.32
C VAL A 315 13.24 -14.56 -0.01
N ASP A 316 13.15 -15.46 0.97
CA ASP A 316 12.68 -16.83 0.78
C ASP A 316 11.31 -16.84 0.08
N LEU A 317 10.40 -15.96 0.50
CA LEU A 317 9.08 -15.85 -0.10
C LEU A 317 9.15 -15.33 -1.54
N ILE A 318 9.89 -14.24 -1.79
CA ILE A 318 10.03 -13.69 -3.14
C ILE A 318 10.63 -14.73 -4.09
N LEU A 319 11.70 -15.41 -3.67
CA LEU A 319 12.35 -16.44 -4.49
C LEU A 319 11.44 -17.65 -4.71
N PHE A 320 10.67 -18.06 -3.70
CA PHE A 320 9.67 -19.12 -3.86
C PHE A 320 8.62 -18.74 -4.91
N LEU A 321 8.05 -17.53 -4.86
CA LEU A 321 7.05 -17.06 -5.84
C LEU A 321 7.55 -17.06 -7.30
N LEU A 322 8.87 -17.10 -7.49
CA LEU A 322 9.54 -17.11 -8.79
C LEU A 322 10.09 -18.50 -9.18
N SER A 323 9.98 -19.48 -8.30
CA SER A 323 10.50 -20.84 -8.48
C SER A 323 9.57 -21.71 -9.34
N HIS A 324 10.04 -22.91 -9.66
CA HIS A 324 9.20 -23.95 -10.27
C HIS A 324 8.14 -24.53 -9.35
N ASP A 325 8.37 -24.45 -8.04
CA ASP A 325 7.50 -25.04 -7.03
C ASP A 325 6.32 -24.14 -6.68
N PHE A 326 6.38 -22.86 -7.04
CA PHE A 326 5.23 -21.98 -6.86
C PHE A 326 4.04 -22.48 -7.68
N PRO A 327 2.90 -22.78 -7.05
CA PRO A 327 1.80 -23.42 -7.76
C PRO A 327 0.96 -22.42 -8.58
N GLY A 328 1.28 -21.12 -8.55
CA GLY A 328 0.58 -20.05 -9.27
C GLY A 328 1.29 -19.61 -10.57
N THR A 329 0.76 -18.56 -11.17
CA THR A 329 1.34 -17.89 -12.35
C THR A 329 2.11 -16.63 -11.97
N LEU A 330 2.85 -16.02 -12.90
CA LEU A 330 3.51 -14.73 -12.66
C LEU A 330 2.49 -13.62 -12.30
N SER A 331 1.26 -13.71 -12.82
CA SER A 331 0.14 -12.84 -12.42
C SER A 331 -0.24 -13.01 -10.95
N ASP A 332 -0.25 -14.25 -10.44
CA ASP A 332 -0.52 -14.52 -9.03
C ASP A 332 0.60 -14.00 -8.14
N ALA A 333 1.85 -14.18 -8.55
CA ALA A 333 3.02 -13.62 -7.86
C ALA A 333 2.93 -12.08 -7.78
N GLN A 334 2.68 -11.40 -8.90
CA GLN A 334 2.50 -9.94 -8.93
C GLN A 334 1.33 -9.47 -8.05
N ARG A 335 0.25 -10.26 -8.00
CA ARG A 335 -0.91 -9.95 -7.15
C ARG A 335 -0.55 -10.04 -5.66
N ILE A 336 0.14 -11.10 -5.25
CA ILE A 336 0.59 -11.30 -3.86
C ILE A 336 1.60 -10.23 -3.46
N LEU A 337 2.57 -9.93 -4.34
CA LEU A 337 3.64 -8.98 -4.10
C LEU A 337 3.17 -7.53 -4.02
N ALA A 338 2.10 -7.13 -4.71
CA ALA A 338 1.61 -5.75 -4.66
C ALA A 338 0.11 -5.58 -4.90
N GLY A 339 -0.48 -6.31 -5.85
CA GLY A 339 -1.85 -6.05 -6.30
C GLY A 339 -2.88 -6.06 -5.16
N ASN A 340 -2.78 -7.03 -4.25
CA ASN A 340 -3.68 -7.11 -3.09
C ASN A 340 -3.49 -5.96 -2.11
N ALA A 341 -2.24 -5.56 -1.84
CA ALA A 341 -1.95 -4.42 -0.97
C ALA A 341 -2.54 -3.12 -1.53
N LEU A 342 -2.32 -2.85 -2.82
CA LEU A 342 -2.85 -1.67 -3.50
C LEU A 342 -4.38 -1.69 -3.54
N PHE A 343 -4.99 -2.85 -3.78
CA PHE A 343 -6.44 -3.02 -3.74
C PHE A 343 -7.05 -2.80 -2.35
N LEU A 344 -6.39 -3.22 -1.27
CA LEU A 344 -6.91 -3.02 0.09
C LEU A 344 -6.83 -1.55 0.53
N ILE A 345 -5.86 -0.80 0.01
CA ILE A 345 -5.69 0.62 0.31
C ILE A 345 -6.62 1.48 -0.57
N ASN A 346 -6.63 1.23 -1.89
CA ASN A 346 -7.53 1.67 -2.97
C ASN A 346 -8.34 2.97 -2.77
N ARG A 347 -7.77 3.97 -2.13
CA ARG A 347 -8.37 5.28 -1.93
C ARG A 347 -7.29 6.35 -2.04
N PRO A 348 -7.54 7.40 -2.85
CA PRO A 348 -6.71 8.59 -2.82
C PRO A 348 -6.63 9.15 -1.40
N PHE A 349 -5.45 9.62 -1.02
CA PHE A 349 -5.24 10.30 0.26
C PHE A 349 -6.20 11.48 0.43
N SER A 350 -6.83 11.59 1.58
CA SER A 350 -7.65 12.77 1.90
C SER A 350 -7.75 12.99 3.41
N THR A 351 -7.95 14.25 3.80
CA THR A 351 -8.17 14.69 5.19
C THR A 351 -9.37 15.61 5.29
N ARG A 352 -9.80 16.04 6.47
CA ARG A 352 -10.87 17.03 6.68
C ARG A 352 -10.50 18.46 6.25
N SER A 353 -9.31 18.66 5.67
CA SER A 353 -8.88 19.96 5.14
C SER A 353 -9.87 20.51 4.11
N GLN A 354 -9.89 21.84 3.95
CA GLN A 354 -10.71 22.47 2.92
C GLN A 354 -10.23 22.04 1.55
N THR A 355 -11.16 21.76 0.64
CA THR A 355 -10.84 21.41 -0.74
C THR A 355 -11.06 22.58 -1.69
N ILE A 356 -10.51 22.49 -2.90
CA ILE A 356 -10.68 23.52 -3.95
C ILE A 356 -12.14 23.62 -4.39
N ALA A 357 -12.54 24.78 -4.90
CA ALA A 357 -13.96 25.06 -5.16
C ALA A 357 -14.52 24.37 -6.42
N LYS A 358 -13.71 24.15 -7.46
CA LYS A 358 -14.17 23.56 -8.73
C LYS A 358 -13.06 22.74 -9.38
N ALA A 359 -13.44 21.65 -10.04
CA ALA A 359 -12.53 20.88 -10.89
C ALA A 359 -12.11 21.70 -12.13
N GLN A 360 -10.86 21.51 -12.57
CA GLN A 360 -10.31 22.13 -13.78
C GLN A 360 -9.32 21.17 -14.43
N GLN A 361 -9.30 21.13 -15.77
CA GLN A 361 -8.37 20.29 -16.52
C GLN A 361 -7.47 21.14 -17.41
N PHE A 362 -6.23 20.72 -17.56
CA PHE A 362 -5.31 21.27 -18.54
C PHE A 362 -4.73 20.17 -19.41
N THR A 363 -4.55 20.47 -20.69
CA THR A 363 -3.96 19.56 -21.66
C THR A 363 -2.77 20.23 -22.34
N ALA A 364 -1.66 19.50 -22.48
CA ALA A 364 -0.52 19.93 -23.29
C ALA A 364 0.05 18.77 -24.10
N THR A 365 0.75 19.09 -25.18
CA THR A 365 1.56 18.10 -25.90
C THR A 365 2.68 17.57 -24.99
N SER A 366 2.76 16.25 -24.81
CA SER A 366 3.81 15.61 -24.03
C SER A 366 5.17 15.83 -24.69
N SER A 367 6.16 16.16 -23.88
CA SER A 367 7.56 16.28 -24.30
C SER A 367 8.47 15.90 -23.14
N PRO A 368 9.77 15.68 -23.35
CA PRO A 368 10.70 15.43 -22.24
C PRO A 368 10.73 16.54 -21.17
N LYS A 369 10.29 17.76 -21.50
CA LYS A 369 10.15 18.90 -20.56
C LYS A 369 8.75 19.00 -19.94
N VAL A 370 7.81 18.21 -20.46
CA VAL A 370 6.39 18.20 -20.13
C VAL A 370 5.99 16.73 -19.98
N SER A 371 6.45 16.11 -18.89
CA SER A 371 6.18 14.73 -18.53
C SER A 371 5.71 14.62 -17.07
N ILE A 372 5.14 13.47 -16.71
CA ILE A 372 4.73 13.16 -15.34
C ILE A 372 5.87 13.38 -14.34
N GLU A 373 7.07 12.90 -14.67
CA GLU A 373 8.27 13.03 -13.86
C GLU A 373 8.60 14.50 -13.57
N HIS A 374 8.60 15.33 -14.62
CA HIS A 374 8.95 16.74 -14.51
C HIS A 374 7.97 17.49 -13.61
N ILE A 375 6.66 17.24 -13.80
CA ILE A 375 5.60 17.87 -13.02
C ILE A 375 5.72 17.50 -11.54
N LEU A 376 5.85 16.21 -11.24
CA LEU A 376 5.94 15.72 -9.87
C LEU A 376 7.21 16.20 -9.16
N ALA A 377 8.35 16.19 -9.86
CA ALA A 377 9.60 16.74 -9.34
C ALA A 377 9.42 18.22 -8.97
N LYS A 378 8.88 19.04 -9.88
CA LYS A 378 8.69 20.48 -9.65
C LYS A 378 7.73 20.78 -8.50
N ILE A 379 6.60 20.07 -8.40
CA ILE A 379 5.65 20.23 -7.29
C ILE A 379 6.30 19.85 -5.97
N SER A 380 7.05 18.74 -5.92
CA SER A 380 7.70 18.28 -4.69
C SER A 380 8.72 19.28 -4.15
N LEU A 381 9.31 20.12 -5.00
CA LEU A 381 10.28 21.14 -4.60
C LEU A 381 9.66 22.36 -3.90
N ARG A 382 8.35 22.55 -4.03
CA ARG A 382 7.64 23.70 -3.44
C ARG A 382 7.77 23.76 -1.92
N LYS A 383 7.66 24.98 -1.38
CA LYS A 383 7.83 25.25 0.07
C LYS A 383 6.50 25.45 0.81
N ASP A 384 5.45 25.76 0.07
CA ASP A 384 4.10 26.05 0.54
C ASP A 384 3.18 24.82 0.54
N VAL A 385 3.50 23.83 -0.30
CA VAL A 385 2.73 22.60 -0.52
C VAL A 385 3.63 21.38 -0.30
N ASP A 386 3.07 20.35 0.33
CA ASP A 386 3.65 19.02 0.38
C ASP A 386 2.87 18.09 -0.56
N VAL A 387 3.58 17.19 -1.26
CA VAL A 387 2.93 16.03 -1.89
C VAL A 387 2.63 15.03 -0.77
N ALA A 388 1.37 14.92 -0.36
CA ALA A 388 0.93 14.13 0.77
C ALA A 388 0.77 12.65 0.42
N SER A 389 0.43 12.34 -0.83
CA SER A 389 0.55 11.00 -1.40
C SER A 389 0.81 11.08 -2.89
N LEU A 390 1.31 9.98 -3.43
CA LEU A 390 1.33 9.71 -4.84
C LEU A 390 0.64 8.36 -5.01
N ASP A 391 -0.40 8.22 -5.80
CA ASP A 391 -1.18 6.98 -5.89
C ASP A 391 -1.37 6.62 -7.37
N MET A 392 -1.11 5.38 -7.73
CA MET A 392 -1.21 4.92 -9.12
C MET A 392 -2.55 4.23 -9.34
N MET A 393 -3.12 4.38 -10.54
CA MET A 393 -4.31 3.62 -10.87
C MET A 393 -4.00 2.13 -11.01
N ILE A 394 -4.96 1.29 -10.62
CA ILE A 394 -4.87 -0.16 -10.66
C ILE A 394 -6.10 -0.74 -11.38
N PRO A 395 -6.01 -1.94 -11.96
CA PRO A 395 -7.17 -2.64 -12.49
C PRO A 395 -8.08 -3.09 -11.34
N PRO A 396 -9.36 -3.34 -11.65
CA PRO A 396 -10.26 -4.03 -10.73
C PRO A 396 -9.64 -5.31 -10.15
N SER A 397 -9.88 -5.60 -8.87
CA SER A 397 -9.21 -6.70 -8.16
C SER A 397 -9.34 -8.09 -8.80
N HIS A 398 -10.38 -8.32 -9.60
CA HIS A 398 -10.64 -9.59 -10.29
C HIS A 398 -10.05 -9.65 -11.70
N THR A 399 -9.49 -8.54 -12.20
CA THR A 399 -8.99 -8.41 -13.58
C THR A 399 -7.48 -8.17 -13.65
N TRP A 400 -6.73 -8.42 -12.56
CA TRP A 400 -5.29 -8.21 -12.57
C TRP A 400 -4.62 -9.01 -13.71
N PRO A 401 -3.90 -8.35 -14.62
CA PRO A 401 -3.46 -8.96 -15.87
C PRO A 401 -2.27 -9.90 -15.66
N MET A 402 -1.92 -10.62 -16.73
CA MET A 402 -0.59 -11.22 -16.83
C MET A 402 0.43 -10.11 -17.05
N PRO A 403 1.56 -10.07 -16.31
CA PRO A 403 2.62 -9.12 -16.61
C PRO A 403 3.11 -9.27 -18.05
N GLU A 404 3.26 -8.15 -18.73
CA GLU A 404 3.83 -8.06 -20.07
C GLU A 404 5.35 -7.95 -20.00
N SER A 405 6.02 -8.51 -20.99
CA SER A 405 7.47 -8.43 -21.05
C SER A 405 7.95 -7.02 -21.33
N VAL A 406 9.20 -6.70 -20.95
CA VAL A 406 9.83 -5.40 -21.16
C VAL A 406 9.82 -5.00 -22.64
N ARG A 407 9.94 -5.98 -23.54
CA ARG A 407 9.87 -5.76 -25.01
C ARG A 407 8.50 -5.32 -25.51
N LYS A 408 7.45 -5.57 -24.73
CA LYS A 408 6.05 -5.23 -25.04
C LYS A 408 5.52 -4.02 -24.25
N GLY A 409 6.33 -3.41 -23.39
CA GLY A 409 5.94 -2.26 -22.58
C GLY A 409 6.09 -2.45 -21.08
N ALA A 410 6.40 -3.66 -20.60
CA ALA A 410 6.62 -3.98 -19.19
C ALA A 410 5.41 -3.72 -18.25
N TYR A 411 4.18 -3.76 -18.76
CA TYR A 411 2.99 -3.53 -17.95
C TYR A 411 2.77 -4.68 -16.94
N ASN A 412 2.60 -4.35 -15.65
CA ASN A 412 2.46 -5.34 -14.58
C ASN A 412 1.12 -5.25 -13.84
N GLY A 413 0.17 -4.53 -14.43
CA GLY A 413 -1.11 -4.18 -13.80
C GLY A 413 -1.14 -2.75 -13.27
N ILE A 414 -0.02 -2.13 -12.94
CA ILE A 414 -0.03 -0.76 -12.40
C ILE A 414 0.07 0.26 -13.53
N GLN A 415 -0.83 1.24 -13.54
CA GLN A 415 -0.84 2.34 -14.52
C GLN A 415 0.11 3.45 -14.09
N PHE A 416 1.33 3.43 -14.62
CA PHE A 416 2.34 4.46 -14.35
C PHE A 416 2.11 5.75 -15.15
N ASP A 417 1.22 5.72 -16.12
CA ASP A 417 0.76 6.81 -16.98
C ASP A 417 -0.49 7.51 -16.43
N SER A 418 -1.03 7.08 -15.28
CA SER A 418 -2.21 7.67 -14.63
C SER A 418 -2.03 7.69 -13.12
N ILE A 419 -1.78 8.88 -12.57
CA ILE A 419 -1.35 9.07 -11.19
C ILE A 419 -2.18 10.15 -10.50
N ILE A 420 -2.56 9.90 -9.24
CA ILE A 420 -3.13 10.89 -8.32
C ILE A 420 -2.05 11.37 -7.36
N ALA A 421 -1.67 12.63 -7.46
CA ALA A 421 -0.88 13.30 -6.44
C ALA A 421 -1.81 14.08 -5.50
N ALA A 422 -1.85 13.71 -4.23
CA ALA A 422 -2.55 14.52 -3.23
C ALA A 422 -1.64 15.65 -2.76
N LEU A 423 -2.07 16.89 -2.94
CA LEU A 423 -1.35 18.08 -2.53
C LEU A 423 -1.98 18.67 -1.28
N ARG A 424 -1.17 18.99 -0.28
CA ARG A 424 -1.64 19.61 0.97
C ARG A 424 -0.82 20.84 1.30
N LYS A 425 -1.47 21.94 1.68
CA LYS A 425 -0.78 23.12 2.22
C LYS A 425 -0.07 22.72 3.51
N ARG A 426 1.14 23.21 3.75
CA ARG A 426 1.94 22.77 4.92
C ARG A 426 1.28 22.99 6.28
N ASN A 427 0.41 23.99 6.38
CA ASN A 427 -0.36 24.26 7.59
C ASN A 427 -1.63 23.40 7.72
N GLY A 428 -1.87 22.47 6.79
CA GLY A 428 -3.03 21.58 6.78
C GLY A 428 -4.36 22.25 6.40
N SER A 429 -4.37 23.52 6.01
CA SER A 429 -5.65 24.23 5.79
C SER A 429 -6.35 23.87 4.49
N LYS A 430 -5.60 23.55 3.44
CA LYS A 430 -6.12 23.26 2.09
C LYS A 430 -5.53 21.96 1.54
N GLU A 431 -6.33 21.25 0.75
CA GLU A 431 -5.99 19.98 0.10
C GLU A 431 -6.63 19.88 -1.29
N MET A 432 -5.94 19.27 -2.25
CA MET A 432 -6.47 18.97 -3.59
C MET A 432 -5.86 17.68 -4.13
N HIS A 433 -6.53 17.07 -5.11
CA HIS A 433 -5.93 16.02 -5.91
C HIS A 433 -5.49 16.59 -7.26
N LEU A 434 -4.30 16.20 -7.70
CA LEU A 434 -3.86 16.36 -9.08
C LEU A 434 -3.88 15.00 -9.74
N TRP A 435 -4.76 14.83 -10.71
CA TRP A 435 -4.79 13.65 -11.55
C TRP A 435 -4.03 13.90 -12.85
N ILE A 436 -2.85 13.30 -12.93
CA ILE A 436 -1.92 13.43 -14.04
C ILE A 436 -2.05 12.18 -14.91
N ARG A 437 -2.32 12.37 -16.20
CA ARG A 437 -2.52 11.30 -17.18
C ARG A 437 -1.72 11.57 -18.44
N GLU A 438 -0.96 10.60 -18.91
CA GLU A 438 -0.24 10.68 -20.17
C GLU A 438 -0.80 9.66 -21.17
N ASN A 439 -1.28 10.12 -22.33
CA ASN A 439 -1.82 9.22 -23.35
C ASN A 439 -1.62 9.80 -24.76
N LEU A 440 -1.25 8.95 -25.72
CA LEU A 440 -1.11 9.29 -27.14
C LEU A 440 -0.29 10.57 -27.43
N GLY A 441 0.75 10.83 -26.64
CA GLY A 441 1.59 12.03 -26.79
C GLY A 441 1.00 13.30 -26.19
N PHE A 442 -0.07 13.21 -25.40
CA PHE A 442 -0.64 14.31 -24.62
C PHE A 442 -0.52 14.04 -23.13
N LEU A 443 -0.28 15.10 -22.36
CA LEU A 443 -0.30 15.11 -20.91
C LEU A 443 -1.50 15.92 -20.44
N ARG A 444 -2.39 15.29 -19.67
CA ARG A 444 -3.56 15.91 -19.06
C ARG A 444 -3.38 15.99 -17.55
N VAL A 445 -3.67 17.14 -16.97
CA VAL A 445 -3.63 17.35 -15.51
C VAL A 445 -4.97 17.91 -15.06
N ALA A 446 -5.69 17.14 -14.26
CA ALA A 446 -6.93 17.58 -13.64
C ALA A 446 -6.70 17.95 -12.17
N MET A 447 -7.10 19.14 -11.79
CA MET A 447 -7.21 19.60 -10.41
C MET A 447 -8.59 19.21 -9.89
N LEU A 448 -8.64 18.39 -8.85
CA LEU A 448 -9.88 17.81 -8.32
C LEU A 448 -10.07 18.11 -6.83
N GLN A 449 -11.32 18.06 -6.42
CA GLN A 449 -11.68 18.05 -5.01
C GLN A 449 -11.26 16.74 -4.34
N THR A 450 -10.95 16.78 -3.05
CA THR A 450 -10.64 15.57 -2.27
C THR A 450 -11.87 14.94 -1.61
N HIS A 451 -12.98 15.68 -1.57
CA HIS A 451 -14.29 15.23 -1.08
C HIS A 451 -15.42 15.74 -1.98
N GLY A 452 -16.59 15.13 -1.88
CA GLY A 452 -17.78 15.54 -2.63
C GLY A 452 -17.95 14.80 -3.96
N LYS A 453 -18.81 15.34 -4.84
CA LYS A 453 -19.20 14.69 -6.09
C LYS A 453 -18.10 14.66 -7.15
N GLN A 454 -17.13 15.57 -7.04
CA GLN A 454 -16.02 15.73 -7.99
C GLN A 454 -14.74 15.01 -7.51
N ALA A 455 -14.80 14.31 -6.38
CA ALA A 455 -13.67 13.58 -5.82
C ALA A 455 -13.59 12.16 -6.38
N LEU A 456 -12.37 11.67 -6.57
CA LEU A 456 -12.13 10.27 -6.88
C LEU A 456 -12.25 9.44 -5.60
N THR A 457 -13.12 8.43 -5.63
CA THR A 457 -13.40 7.59 -4.46
C THR A 457 -12.58 6.30 -4.43
N SER A 458 -11.91 5.96 -5.53
CA SER A 458 -11.15 4.73 -5.71
C SER A 458 -9.98 4.92 -6.67
N LEU A 459 -8.98 4.05 -6.60
CA LEU A 459 -7.85 3.94 -7.52
C LEU A 459 -8.05 2.80 -8.56
N GLU A 460 -9.15 2.05 -8.49
CA GLU A 460 -9.53 1.05 -9.52
C GLU A 460 -9.99 1.70 -10.84
N LEU A 461 -9.80 3.02 -11.00
CA LEU A 461 -10.26 3.85 -12.10
C LEU A 461 -9.24 3.93 -13.24
N ALA A 462 -8.79 2.76 -13.69
CA ALA A 462 -7.97 2.62 -14.89
C ALA A 462 -8.75 3.09 -16.13
N SER A 463 -8.60 4.37 -16.53
CA SER A 463 -9.03 5.02 -17.79
C SER A 463 -10.48 4.82 -18.31
N HIS A 464 -11.32 3.98 -17.72
CA HIS A 464 -12.57 3.48 -18.31
C HIS A 464 -13.83 3.74 -17.49
N GLU A 465 -13.71 4.18 -16.23
CA GLU A 465 -14.86 4.41 -15.34
C GLU A 465 -14.82 5.79 -14.66
N ILE A 466 -14.38 6.83 -15.38
CA ILE A 466 -14.56 8.20 -14.89
C ILE A 466 -16.06 8.41 -14.70
N PRO A 467 -16.53 8.82 -13.50
CA PRO A 467 -17.95 9.12 -13.31
C PRO A 467 -18.40 10.09 -14.41
N PRO A 468 -19.48 9.80 -15.16
CA PRO A 468 -19.87 10.62 -16.32
C PRO A 468 -19.96 12.11 -15.98
N SER A 469 -20.49 12.44 -14.80
CA SER A 469 -20.55 13.82 -14.31
C SER A 469 -19.18 14.48 -14.12
N LEU A 470 -18.18 13.73 -13.66
CA LEU A 470 -16.82 14.24 -13.53
C LEU A 470 -16.16 14.37 -14.91
N TYR A 471 -16.40 13.40 -15.81
CA TYR A 471 -15.88 13.47 -17.18
C TYR A 471 -16.39 14.71 -17.91
N ASP A 472 -17.71 14.92 -17.91
CA ASP A 472 -18.35 16.07 -18.57
C ASP A 472 -17.81 17.40 -18.03
N GLU A 473 -17.57 17.48 -16.72
CA GLU A 473 -17.01 18.67 -16.09
C GLU A 473 -15.54 18.90 -16.45
N LEU A 474 -14.73 17.84 -16.49
CA LEU A 474 -13.33 17.94 -16.89
C LEU A 474 -13.19 18.36 -18.35
N GLU A 475 -13.99 17.81 -19.25
CA GLU A 475 -14.00 18.21 -20.66
C GLU A 475 -14.53 19.65 -20.84
N ALA A 476 -15.52 20.07 -20.05
CA ALA A 476 -16.04 21.44 -20.07
C ALA A 476 -15.06 22.50 -19.51
N THR A 477 -14.02 22.06 -18.79
CA THR A 477 -13.02 22.93 -18.16
C THR A 477 -11.61 22.70 -18.70
N ASP A 478 -11.48 21.93 -19.79
CA ASP A 478 -10.19 21.60 -20.39
C ASP A 478 -9.61 22.82 -21.12
N GLU A 479 -8.42 23.23 -20.71
CA GLU A 479 -7.67 24.32 -21.31
C GLU A 479 -6.37 23.79 -21.92
N GLU A 480 -6.15 24.09 -23.21
CA GLU A 480 -4.89 23.77 -23.88
C GLU A 480 -3.83 24.80 -23.49
N ILE A 481 -2.73 24.32 -22.90
CA ILE A 481 -1.67 25.18 -22.38
C ILE A 481 -0.36 24.95 -23.14
N SER A 482 0.46 26.01 -23.21
CA SER A 482 1.77 25.96 -23.86
C SER A 482 2.87 25.40 -22.95
N SER A 483 2.70 25.56 -21.62
CA SER A 483 3.62 25.10 -20.59
C SER A 483 2.87 24.80 -19.29
N PHE A 484 3.30 23.77 -18.56
CA PHE A 484 2.78 23.47 -17.22
C PHE A 484 3.17 24.49 -16.15
N ASP A 485 3.99 25.49 -16.48
CA ASP A 485 4.20 26.66 -15.65
C ASP A 485 2.90 27.41 -15.35
N GLU A 486 1.98 27.43 -16.31
CA GLU A 486 0.64 28.01 -16.17
C GLU A 486 -0.18 27.25 -15.12
N VAL A 487 -0.10 25.92 -15.09
CA VAL A 487 -0.74 25.09 -14.05
C VAL A 487 -0.12 25.31 -12.68
N PHE A 488 1.21 25.47 -12.60
CA PHE A 488 1.86 25.77 -11.33
C PHE A 488 1.50 27.15 -10.79
N ALA A 489 1.22 28.13 -11.65
CA ALA A 489 0.67 29.42 -11.24
C ALA A 489 -0.72 29.24 -10.62
N HIS A 490 -1.63 28.52 -11.29
CA HIS A 490 -2.97 28.20 -10.77
C HIS A 490 -2.93 27.47 -9.42
N ILE A 491 -2.07 26.46 -9.29
CA ILE A 491 -1.87 25.76 -8.01
C ILE A 491 -1.45 26.76 -6.93
N SER A 492 -0.55 27.70 -7.24
CA SER A 492 -0.10 28.72 -6.29
C SER A 492 -1.24 29.63 -5.82
N GLU A 493 -2.08 30.08 -6.74
CA GLU A 493 -3.23 30.94 -6.45
C GLU A 493 -4.28 30.23 -5.59
N LEU A 494 -4.53 28.95 -5.87
CA LEU A 494 -5.46 28.14 -5.07
C LEU A 494 -4.94 27.92 -3.64
N PHE A 495 -3.62 27.86 -3.46
CA PHE A 495 -2.98 27.65 -2.16
C PHE A 495 -2.62 28.94 -1.41
N THR A 496 -2.65 30.12 -2.02
CA THR A 496 -2.66 31.41 -1.27
C THR A 496 -3.91 31.49 -0.41
#